data_AF-A0A2M8FNV2-F1
#
_entry.id   AF-A0A2M8FNV2-F1
#
_cell.length_a   1.000
_cell.length_b   1.000
_cell.length_c   1.000
_cell.angle_alpha   90.00
_cell.angle_beta   90.00
_cell.angle_gamma   90.00
#
_symmetry.space_group_name_H-M   'P 1'
#
loop_
_entity.id
_entity.type
_entity.pdbx_description
1 polymer ?
#
loop_
_entity_poly.entity_id
_entity_poly.type
_entity_poly.pdbx_seq_one_letter_code
_entity_poly.pdbx_strand_id
1 'polypeptide(L)'
;MKKGTWLDQKIVFQKNGTAEKYIYLLAEVEGEVFLTGTSSLRIAGDFLVVSGLIFKNGYSPAGGVIDFKNGSLESNYCRLTNTSIIDYNPSNAMTDYKWISLYGTHNRVDHCYLKGKTNIGTSLVVWLSTKPNYHQIDSNYFGYRPVFPGNGAETIRIGTSDWSLYDSFTTVEYNYFEQCNGEIEIISNKSCGNN
;
A
#
# COMPACT_ATOMS: atom_id res chain seq x y z
N MET A 1 -4.05 18.37 4.08
CA MET A 1 -4.41 17.96 5.45
C MET A 1 -3.61 18.81 6.40
N LYS A 2 -4.28 19.54 7.30
CA LYS A 2 -3.56 20.41 8.25
C LYS A 2 -2.60 19.61 9.13
N LYS A 3 -1.49 20.23 9.52
CA LYS A 3 -0.55 19.63 10.47
C LYS A 3 -1.24 19.20 11.77
N GLY A 4 -0.80 18.09 12.34
CA GLY A 4 -1.30 17.54 13.60
C GLY A 4 -1.63 16.05 13.54
N THR A 5 -2.18 15.58 14.65
CA THR A 5 -2.63 14.20 14.82
C THR A 5 -4.10 14.07 14.46
N TRP A 6 -4.38 13.16 13.54
CA TRP A 6 -5.68 12.80 13.02
C TRP A 6 -6.03 11.41 13.54
N LEU A 7 -6.88 11.36 14.57
CA LEU A 7 -7.28 10.12 15.25
C LEU A 7 -8.47 9.48 14.54
N ASP A 8 -8.41 8.17 14.30
CA ASP A 8 -9.53 7.34 13.80
C ASP A 8 -10.17 7.81 12.49
N GLN A 9 -9.40 8.45 11.61
CA GLN A 9 -9.94 9.01 10.37
C GLN A 9 -10.21 7.96 9.30
N LYS A 10 -11.43 7.93 8.77
CA LYS A 10 -11.81 7.10 7.62
C LYS A 10 -11.79 7.96 6.36
N ILE A 11 -10.62 8.07 5.73
CA ILE A 11 -10.43 8.95 4.57
C ILE A 11 -10.84 8.20 3.30
N VAL A 12 -11.84 8.74 2.60
CA VAL A 12 -12.23 8.29 1.27
C VAL A 12 -11.89 9.39 0.28
N PHE A 13 -10.76 9.24 -0.41
CA PHE A 13 -10.32 10.12 -1.48
C PHE A 13 -10.81 9.57 -2.82
N GLN A 14 -12.07 9.88 -3.12
CA GLN A 14 -12.75 9.40 -4.33
C GLN A 14 -13.08 10.57 -5.26
N LYS A 15 -12.34 10.67 -6.36
CA LYS A 15 -12.44 11.75 -7.36
C LYS A 15 -11.97 11.23 -8.72
N ASN A 16 -12.24 11.99 -9.78
CA ASN A 16 -11.71 11.73 -11.11
C ASN A 16 -11.03 12.99 -11.64
N GLY A 17 -9.70 12.98 -11.68
CA GLY A 17 -8.89 13.95 -12.41
C GLY A 17 -8.77 13.56 -13.88
N THR A 18 -7.81 14.19 -14.57
CA THR A 18 -7.41 13.81 -15.95
C THR A 18 -5.89 13.79 -16.05
N ALA A 19 -5.37 13.27 -17.16
CA ALA A 19 -3.94 13.26 -17.43
C ALA A 19 -3.31 14.68 -17.42
N GLU A 20 -4.09 15.71 -17.75
CA GLU A 20 -3.68 17.11 -17.74
C GLU A 20 -3.89 17.78 -16.37
N LYS A 21 -4.73 17.20 -15.50
CA LYS A 21 -5.13 17.81 -14.24
C LYS A 21 -5.41 16.77 -13.15
N TYR A 22 -4.34 16.36 -12.48
CA TYR A 22 -4.42 15.50 -11.31
C TYR A 22 -5.10 16.21 -10.14
N ILE A 23 -5.67 15.41 -9.24
CA ILE A 23 -6.24 15.90 -7.98
C ILE A 23 -5.38 15.40 -6.82
N TYR A 24 -5.06 16.31 -5.90
CA TYR A 24 -4.05 16.07 -4.87
C TYR A 24 -4.67 16.07 -3.47
N LEU A 25 -4.28 15.09 -2.67
CA LEU A 25 -4.46 15.07 -1.21
C LEU A 25 -3.06 15.08 -0.58
N LEU A 26 -2.67 16.24 -0.06
CA LEU A 26 -1.32 16.47 0.45
C LEU A 26 -1.36 16.76 1.94
N ALA A 27 -0.32 16.37 2.68
CA ALA A 27 -0.01 17.01 3.94
C ALA A 27 0.27 18.50 3.74
N GLU A 28 -0.17 19.34 4.68
CA GLU A 28 0.13 20.79 4.66
C GLU A 28 1.62 21.04 4.89
N VAL A 29 2.21 20.28 5.81
CA VAL A 29 3.65 20.26 6.09
C VAL A 29 4.09 18.80 6.11
N GLU A 30 5.08 18.46 5.28
CA GLU A 30 5.64 17.11 5.23
C GLU A 30 6.19 16.70 6.60
N GLY A 31 5.94 15.45 6.99
CA GLY A 31 6.39 14.96 8.30
C GLY A 31 5.49 15.34 9.48
N GLU A 32 4.48 16.19 9.29
CA GLU A 32 3.65 16.72 10.39
C GLU A 32 2.17 16.30 10.36
N VAL A 33 1.77 15.40 9.45
CA VAL A 33 0.40 14.84 9.41
C VAL A 33 0.40 13.38 9.85
N PHE A 34 -0.02 13.14 11.09
CA PHE A 34 -0.03 11.80 11.69
C PHE A 34 -1.43 11.22 11.71
N LEU A 35 -1.62 10.07 11.09
CA LEU A 35 -2.83 9.27 11.11
C LEU A 35 -2.66 8.14 12.13
N THR A 36 -3.45 8.17 13.21
CA THR A 36 -3.30 7.25 14.36
C THR A 36 -4.60 6.50 14.66
N GLY A 37 -4.53 5.56 15.60
CA GLY A 37 -5.69 4.77 16.03
C GLY A 37 -6.13 3.81 14.93
N THR A 38 -7.34 3.96 14.43
CA THR A 38 -7.92 3.13 13.38
C THR A 38 -8.01 3.83 12.03
N SER A 39 -7.20 4.86 11.82
CA SER A 39 -7.18 5.62 10.56
C SER A 39 -6.90 4.73 9.34
N SER A 40 -7.55 5.04 8.23
CA SER A 40 -7.43 4.32 6.96
C SER A 40 -7.65 5.25 5.78
N LEU A 41 -7.10 4.87 4.62
CA LEU A 41 -7.24 5.61 3.37
C LEU A 41 -7.79 4.70 2.26
N ARG A 42 -8.76 5.21 1.53
CA ARG A 42 -9.28 4.65 0.28
C ARG A 42 -9.02 5.66 -0.84
N ILE A 43 -8.27 5.25 -1.86
CA ILE A 43 -8.04 6.02 -3.08
C ILE A 43 -8.92 5.36 -4.15
N ALA A 44 -9.76 6.11 -4.85
CA ALA A 44 -10.68 5.55 -5.84
C ALA A 44 -11.02 6.53 -6.96
N GLY A 45 -11.05 6.06 -8.20
CA GLY A 45 -11.17 6.89 -9.40
C GLY A 45 -9.82 7.18 -10.06
N ASP A 46 -9.75 8.23 -10.87
CA ASP A 46 -8.63 8.39 -11.82
C ASP A 46 -7.76 9.62 -11.52
N PHE A 47 -6.45 9.51 -11.82
CA PHE A 47 -5.49 10.63 -11.79
C PHE A 47 -5.42 11.34 -10.42
N LEU A 48 -5.30 10.56 -9.36
CA LEU A 48 -5.22 11.05 -7.98
C LEU A 48 -3.81 10.92 -7.42
N VAL A 49 -3.37 11.89 -6.62
CA VAL A 49 -2.07 11.84 -5.92
C VAL A 49 -2.28 12.04 -4.44
N VAL A 50 -1.71 11.14 -3.63
CA VAL A 50 -1.63 11.26 -2.18
C VAL A 50 -0.18 11.41 -1.76
N SER A 51 0.12 12.40 -0.92
CA SER A 51 1.49 12.62 -0.45
C SER A 51 1.62 13.17 0.97
N GLY A 52 2.68 12.76 1.66
CA GLY A 52 3.14 13.36 2.92
C GLY A 52 2.46 12.82 4.18
N LEU A 53 1.76 11.68 4.13
CA LEU A 53 1.01 11.15 5.27
C LEU A 53 1.86 10.19 6.11
N ILE A 54 1.63 10.15 7.43
CA ILE A 54 2.32 9.21 8.33
C ILE A 54 1.28 8.41 9.12
N PHE A 55 1.15 7.11 8.85
CA PHE A 55 0.37 6.18 9.65
C PHE A 55 1.26 5.58 10.75
N LYS A 56 0.91 5.80 12.02
CA LYS A 56 1.63 5.23 13.17
C LYS A 56 0.71 5.06 14.38
N ASN A 57 1.13 4.29 15.38
CA ASN A 57 0.39 4.10 16.63
C ASN A 57 -1.08 3.70 16.39
N GLY A 58 -1.30 2.63 15.62
CA GLY A 58 -2.63 2.24 15.21
C GLY A 58 -2.69 0.92 14.46
N TYR A 59 -3.87 0.56 13.95
CA TYR A 59 -4.12 -0.65 13.17
C TYR A 59 -5.31 -0.47 12.23
N SER A 60 -5.44 -1.32 11.22
CA SER A 60 -6.64 -1.33 10.36
C SER A 60 -7.70 -2.28 10.94
N PRO A 61 -8.92 -1.81 11.27
CA PRO A 61 -9.98 -2.68 11.75
C PRO A 61 -10.67 -3.47 10.63
N ALA A 62 -10.53 -3.03 9.36
CA ALA A 62 -11.11 -3.68 8.20
C ALA A 62 -10.39 -3.26 6.90
N GLY A 63 -10.11 -4.22 6.03
CA GLY A 63 -9.35 -3.98 4.79
C GLY A 63 -7.91 -3.53 5.06
N GLY A 64 -7.23 -3.03 4.04
CA GLY A 64 -5.86 -2.52 4.21
C GLY A 64 -5.80 -1.18 4.93
N VAL A 65 -4.61 -0.76 5.34
CA VAL A 65 -4.39 0.61 5.86
C VAL A 65 -4.67 1.62 4.74
N ILE A 66 -4.15 1.33 3.54
CA ILE A 66 -4.39 2.07 2.31
C ILE A 66 -4.85 1.09 1.24
N ASP A 67 -6.06 1.29 0.70
CA ASP A 67 -6.55 0.51 -0.44
C ASP A 67 -6.78 1.44 -1.63
N PHE A 68 -6.32 1.03 -2.81
CA PHE A 68 -6.56 1.71 -4.10
C PHE A 68 -7.93 1.36 -4.69
N LYS A 69 -8.94 1.29 -3.82
CA LYS A 69 -10.35 1.20 -4.20
C LYS A 69 -11.26 1.70 -3.10
N ASN A 70 -12.52 1.96 -3.45
CA ASN A 70 -13.62 2.08 -2.51
C ASN A 70 -14.81 1.26 -3.02
N GLY A 71 -15.16 0.20 -2.30
CA GLY A 71 -16.14 -0.78 -2.78
C GLY A 71 -15.66 -1.44 -4.08
N SER A 72 -16.45 -1.32 -5.15
CA SER A 72 -16.12 -1.82 -6.50
C SER A 72 -15.37 -0.79 -7.37
N LEU A 73 -15.25 0.46 -6.92
CA LEU A 73 -14.55 1.50 -7.67
C LEU A 73 -13.05 1.44 -7.38
N GLU A 74 -12.27 0.98 -8.35
CA GLU A 74 -10.81 0.91 -8.28
C GLU A 74 -10.15 2.23 -8.66
N SER A 75 -8.83 2.32 -8.47
CA SER A 75 -8.03 3.47 -8.87
C SER A 75 -7.32 3.23 -10.19
N ASN A 76 -7.25 4.25 -11.06
CA ASN A 76 -6.35 4.21 -12.21
C ASN A 76 -5.47 5.44 -12.30
N TYR A 77 -4.23 5.28 -12.75
CA TYR A 77 -3.28 6.37 -12.88
C TYR A 77 -3.10 7.18 -11.58
N CYS A 78 -3.26 6.52 -10.43
CA CYS A 78 -3.15 7.15 -9.11
C CYS A 78 -1.77 6.89 -8.50
N ARG A 79 -1.33 7.81 -7.63
CA ARG A 79 -0.01 7.78 -7.03
C ARG A 79 -0.08 7.95 -5.51
N LEU A 80 0.59 7.06 -4.79
CA LEU A 80 0.93 7.25 -3.38
C LEU A 80 2.41 7.53 -3.28
N THR A 81 2.80 8.68 -2.72
CA THR A 81 4.20 9.07 -2.62
C THR A 81 4.54 9.73 -1.29
N ASN A 82 5.81 9.70 -0.87
CA ASN A 82 6.28 10.35 0.37
C ASN A 82 5.39 10.03 1.59
N THR A 83 4.99 8.77 1.74
CA THR A 83 4.05 8.33 2.79
C THR A 83 4.70 7.25 3.64
N SER A 84 4.48 7.29 4.95
CA SER A 84 5.04 6.32 5.90
C SER A 84 3.97 5.47 6.57
N ILE A 85 4.24 4.18 6.77
CA ILE A 85 3.46 3.29 7.65
C ILE A 85 4.43 2.64 8.63
N ILE A 86 4.30 2.97 9.92
CA ILE A 86 5.28 2.65 10.96
C ILE A 86 4.57 2.00 12.14
N ASP A 87 4.95 0.76 12.46
CA ASP A 87 4.45 0.00 13.61
C ASP A 87 2.89 -0.02 13.71
N TYR A 88 2.22 -0.02 12.55
CA TYR A 88 0.76 0.07 12.44
C TYR A 88 0.12 -1.32 12.48
N ASN A 89 0.09 -1.91 13.67
CA ASN A 89 -0.22 -3.32 13.92
C ASN A 89 -1.38 -3.52 14.91
N PRO A 90 -2.20 -4.56 14.73
CA PRO A 90 -3.19 -4.96 15.72
C PRO A 90 -2.52 -5.68 16.91
N SER A 91 -3.24 -5.86 18.01
CA SER A 91 -2.73 -6.62 19.16
C SER A 91 -2.55 -8.12 18.86
N ASN A 92 -3.40 -8.69 18.01
CA ASN A 92 -3.31 -10.08 17.58
C ASN A 92 -2.53 -10.20 16.26
N ALA A 93 -1.35 -10.81 16.29
CA ALA A 93 -0.51 -11.02 15.11
C ALA A 93 -1.17 -11.88 14.02
N MET A 94 -2.19 -12.68 14.35
CA MET A 94 -2.95 -13.47 13.38
C MET A 94 -4.05 -12.68 12.67
N THR A 95 -4.29 -11.42 13.04
CA THR A 95 -5.25 -10.57 12.33
C THR A 95 -4.70 -10.21 10.95
N ASP A 96 -5.30 -10.76 9.90
CA ASP A 96 -4.87 -10.54 8.52
C ASP A 96 -5.35 -9.18 7.98
N TYR A 97 -4.38 -8.30 7.73
CA TYR A 97 -4.56 -7.21 6.79
C TYR A 97 -3.23 -6.79 6.17
N LYS A 98 -3.37 -6.12 5.03
CA LYS A 98 -2.25 -5.61 4.24
C LYS A 98 -2.08 -4.12 4.52
N TRP A 99 -0.86 -3.60 4.45
CA TRP A 99 -0.69 -2.16 4.62
C TRP A 99 -1.13 -1.40 3.37
N ILE A 100 -0.62 -1.77 2.20
CA ILE A 100 -1.00 -1.17 0.93
C ILE A 100 -1.59 -2.25 0.02
N SER A 101 -2.82 -2.05 -0.45
CA SER A 101 -3.45 -2.90 -1.46
C SER A 101 -3.64 -2.12 -2.76
N LEU A 102 -2.94 -2.53 -3.82
CA LEU A 102 -3.14 -2.01 -5.16
C LEU A 102 -4.24 -2.79 -5.89
N TYR A 103 -5.13 -2.03 -6.53
CA TYR A 103 -6.22 -2.48 -7.40
C TYR A 103 -6.26 -1.57 -8.63
N GLY A 104 -6.98 -1.95 -9.69
CA GLY A 104 -7.09 -1.16 -10.92
C GLY A 104 -5.83 -1.18 -11.77
N THR A 105 -5.49 -0.07 -12.44
CA THR A 105 -4.39 -0.04 -13.43
C THR A 105 -3.50 1.21 -13.34
N HIS A 106 -2.24 1.10 -13.74
CA HIS A 106 -1.27 2.20 -13.88
C HIS A 106 -1.04 3.04 -12.61
N ASN A 107 -1.27 2.44 -11.44
CA ASN A 107 -0.99 3.09 -10.17
C ASN A 107 0.50 3.01 -9.81
N ARG A 108 0.97 3.99 -9.04
CA ARG A 108 2.35 4.09 -8.57
C ARG A 108 2.44 4.22 -7.06
N VAL A 109 3.34 3.46 -6.45
CA VAL A 109 3.74 3.61 -5.04
C VAL A 109 5.22 3.90 -5.00
N ASP A 110 5.60 5.10 -4.58
CA ASP A 110 7.00 5.51 -4.61
C ASP A 110 7.45 6.39 -3.45
N HIS A 111 8.75 6.40 -3.14
CA HIS A 111 9.31 7.19 -2.03
C HIS A 111 8.58 6.98 -0.70
N CYS A 112 7.99 5.81 -0.48
CA CYS A 112 7.30 5.46 0.77
C CYS A 112 8.22 4.73 1.74
N TYR A 113 7.93 4.84 3.03
CA TYR A 113 8.66 4.17 4.10
C TYR A 113 7.75 3.22 4.87
N LEU A 114 8.06 1.93 4.88
CA LEU A 114 7.23 0.89 5.48
C LEU A 114 8.08 0.08 6.46
N LYS A 115 7.79 0.16 7.76
CA LYS A 115 8.60 -0.53 8.79
C LYS A 115 7.75 -1.06 9.94
N GLY A 116 8.09 -2.27 10.38
CA GLY A 116 7.66 -2.79 11.68
C GLY A 116 6.36 -3.57 11.64
N LYS A 117 5.98 -4.15 10.50
CA LYS A 117 4.75 -4.95 10.40
C LYS A 117 4.91 -6.25 11.19
N THR A 118 4.04 -6.53 12.15
CA THR A 118 4.13 -7.72 13.02
C THR A 118 3.00 -8.72 12.83
N ASN A 119 1.91 -8.34 12.16
CA ASN A 119 0.79 -9.23 11.87
C ASN A 119 0.89 -9.88 10.48
N ILE A 120 0.15 -10.97 10.28
CA ILE A 120 -0.04 -11.63 8.98
C ILE A 120 -0.66 -10.67 7.94
N GLY A 121 -0.39 -10.93 6.67
CA GLY A 121 -0.70 -10.08 5.53
C GLY A 121 0.52 -9.28 5.09
N THR A 122 0.62 -9.01 3.80
CA THR A 122 1.79 -8.35 3.20
C THR A 122 1.93 -6.88 3.57
N SER A 123 3.13 -6.33 3.41
CA SER A 123 3.32 -4.87 3.48
C SER A 123 2.69 -4.19 2.25
N LEU A 124 2.87 -4.77 1.07
CA LEU A 124 2.23 -4.32 -0.17
C LEU A 124 1.71 -5.53 -0.96
N VAL A 125 0.49 -5.45 -1.47
CA VAL A 125 -0.07 -6.46 -2.38
C VAL A 125 -0.60 -5.82 -3.65
N VAL A 126 -0.36 -6.46 -4.78
CA VAL A 126 -1.04 -6.18 -6.06
C VAL A 126 -2.11 -7.23 -6.27
N TRP A 127 -3.37 -6.79 -6.27
CA TRP A 127 -4.50 -7.64 -6.61
C TRP A 127 -4.73 -7.63 -8.11
N LEU A 128 -4.83 -8.81 -8.71
CA LEU A 128 -4.98 -8.96 -10.15
C LEU A 128 -6.45 -9.00 -10.57
N SER A 129 -6.63 -8.72 -11.86
CA SER A 129 -7.87 -8.92 -12.60
C SER A 129 -7.53 -9.65 -13.91
N THR A 130 -8.53 -9.92 -14.75
CA THR A 130 -8.29 -10.48 -16.09
C THR A 130 -7.56 -9.53 -17.03
N LYS A 131 -7.39 -8.26 -16.65
CA LYS A 131 -6.60 -7.27 -17.37
C LYS A 131 -5.29 -7.00 -16.63
N PRO A 132 -4.15 -6.86 -17.33
CA PRO A 132 -2.89 -6.49 -16.70
C PRO A 132 -2.97 -5.10 -16.08
N ASN A 133 -2.27 -4.90 -14.97
CA ASN A 133 -2.38 -3.70 -14.15
C ASN A 133 -1.31 -2.65 -14.43
N TYR A 134 -0.13 -3.00 -14.95
CA TYR A 134 0.94 -2.03 -15.24
C TYR A 134 1.30 -1.12 -14.06
N HIS A 135 1.23 -1.63 -12.83
CA HIS A 135 1.59 -0.85 -11.64
C HIS A 135 3.11 -0.65 -11.55
N GLN A 136 3.51 0.45 -10.90
CA GLN A 136 4.92 0.73 -10.61
C GLN A 136 5.12 0.84 -9.10
N ILE A 137 6.09 0.10 -8.57
CA ILE A 137 6.48 0.14 -7.16
C ILE A 137 7.96 0.48 -7.16
N ASP A 138 8.32 1.72 -6.84
CA ASP A 138 9.71 2.16 -7.00
C ASP A 138 10.21 3.09 -5.90
N SER A 139 11.52 3.12 -5.68
CA SER A 139 12.14 4.08 -4.76
C SER A 139 11.60 4.04 -3.32
N ASN A 140 11.00 2.92 -2.90
CA ASN A 140 10.48 2.74 -1.54
C ASN A 140 11.53 2.14 -0.62
N TYR A 141 11.38 2.42 0.67
CA TYR A 141 12.18 1.81 1.73
C TYR A 141 11.30 0.87 2.55
N PHE A 142 11.48 -0.42 2.35
CA PHE A 142 10.91 -1.47 3.18
C PHE A 142 11.91 -1.80 4.29
N GLY A 143 11.63 -1.28 5.49
CA GLY A 143 12.46 -1.48 6.67
C GLY A 143 12.15 -2.76 7.42
N TYR A 144 12.77 -2.90 8.59
CA TYR A 144 12.70 -4.10 9.43
C TYR A 144 11.29 -4.66 9.56
N ARG A 145 11.17 -5.95 9.25
CA ARG A 145 9.99 -6.78 9.51
C ARG A 145 10.45 -8.00 10.32
N PRO A 146 9.99 -8.19 11.57
CA PRO A 146 10.40 -9.34 12.37
C PRO A 146 9.91 -10.65 11.77
N VAL A 147 10.60 -11.74 12.10
CA VAL A 147 10.21 -13.10 11.71
C VAL A 147 8.81 -13.40 12.21
N PHE A 148 7.95 -13.82 11.29
CA PHE A 148 6.63 -14.33 11.58
C PHE A 148 6.66 -15.87 11.52
N PRO A 149 6.11 -16.57 12.52
CA PRO A 149 6.07 -18.03 12.51
C PRO A 149 4.97 -18.52 11.56
N GLY A 150 5.29 -18.64 10.28
CA GLY A 150 4.39 -19.21 9.26
C GLY A 150 4.43 -18.47 7.93
N ASN A 151 3.52 -18.85 7.05
CA ASN A 151 3.32 -18.23 5.73
C ASN A 151 2.42 -16.99 5.84
N GLY A 152 2.56 -16.06 4.90
CA GLY A 152 1.67 -14.91 4.72
C GLY A 152 2.24 -13.61 5.28
N ALA A 153 3.56 -13.53 5.42
CA ALA A 153 4.25 -12.36 5.93
C ALA A 153 5.16 -11.70 4.87
N GLU A 154 4.83 -11.88 3.59
CA GLU A 154 5.62 -11.38 2.46
C GLU A 154 5.73 -9.84 2.52
N THR A 155 6.85 -9.28 2.04
CA THR A 155 6.96 -7.81 1.96
C THR A 155 6.12 -7.29 0.79
N ILE A 156 6.35 -7.83 -0.40
CA ILE A 156 5.55 -7.57 -1.60
C ILE A 156 4.95 -8.89 -2.08
N ARG A 157 3.68 -8.86 -2.50
CA ARG A 157 3.11 -9.94 -3.31
C ARG A 157 2.41 -9.41 -4.55
N ILE A 158 2.67 -10.03 -5.70
CA ILE A 158 2.03 -9.68 -6.97
C ILE A 158 1.15 -10.86 -7.40
N GLY A 159 -0.16 -10.73 -7.20
CA GLY A 159 -1.13 -11.80 -7.48
C GLY A 159 -1.32 -12.82 -6.36
N THR A 160 -1.97 -13.93 -6.73
CA THR A 160 -2.17 -15.13 -5.90
C THR A 160 -1.95 -16.36 -6.77
N SER A 161 -1.99 -17.56 -6.19
CA SER A 161 -1.92 -18.81 -6.97
C SER A 161 -2.92 -18.86 -8.12
N ASP A 162 -4.14 -18.35 -7.90
CA ASP A 162 -5.20 -18.32 -8.91
C ASP A 162 -4.86 -17.43 -10.12
N TRP A 163 -3.96 -16.47 -9.93
CA TRP A 163 -3.54 -15.50 -10.94
C TRP A 163 -2.16 -15.81 -11.55
N SER A 164 -1.55 -16.95 -11.20
CA SER A 164 -0.18 -17.31 -11.59
C SER A 164 0.06 -17.42 -13.10
N LEU A 165 -1.01 -17.59 -13.89
CA LEU A 165 -0.95 -17.66 -15.36
C LEU A 165 -1.44 -16.38 -16.05
N TYR A 166 -1.72 -15.32 -15.29
CA TYR A 166 -2.23 -14.06 -15.82
C TYR A 166 -1.14 -13.00 -15.84
N ASP A 167 -1.12 -12.20 -16.90
CA ASP A 167 -0.20 -11.08 -17.03
C ASP A 167 -0.59 -9.94 -16.08
N SER A 168 0.41 -9.47 -15.33
CA SER A 168 0.30 -8.32 -14.44
C SER A 168 1.01 -7.09 -15.02
N PHE A 169 2.21 -7.30 -15.59
CA PHE A 169 3.12 -6.26 -16.05
C PHE A 169 3.45 -5.21 -14.96
N THR A 170 3.43 -5.62 -13.68
CA THR A 170 3.90 -4.75 -12.59
C THR A 170 5.42 -4.62 -12.67
N THR A 171 5.93 -3.40 -12.48
CA THR A 171 7.36 -3.12 -12.34
C THR A 171 7.72 -2.85 -10.88
N VAL A 172 8.74 -3.54 -10.36
CA VAL A 172 9.29 -3.34 -9.01
C VAL A 172 10.78 -2.98 -9.11
N GLU A 173 11.10 -1.69 -9.05
CA GLU A 173 12.46 -1.20 -9.33
C GLU A 173 12.98 -0.21 -8.26
N TYR A 174 14.30 -0.18 -8.03
CA TYR A 174 14.94 0.79 -7.12
C TYR A 174 14.38 0.84 -5.67
N ASN A 175 13.79 -0.26 -5.19
CA ASN A 175 13.36 -0.36 -3.79
C ASN A 175 14.49 -0.87 -2.89
N TYR A 176 14.54 -0.37 -1.66
CA TYR A 176 15.47 -0.85 -0.62
C TYR A 176 14.73 -1.78 0.35
N PHE A 177 15.31 -2.94 0.62
CA PHE A 177 14.77 -3.95 1.55
C PHE A 177 15.77 -4.17 2.69
N GLU A 178 15.49 -3.60 3.86
CA GLU A 178 16.31 -3.71 5.06
C GLU A 178 15.67 -4.69 6.04
N GLN A 179 16.28 -5.87 6.21
CA GLN A 179 15.86 -6.85 7.22
C GLN A 179 14.36 -7.19 7.16
N CYS A 180 13.86 -7.39 5.94
CA CYS A 180 12.49 -7.81 5.64
C CYS A 180 12.30 -9.30 5.97
N ASN A 181 12.42 -9.68 7.23
CA ASN A 181 12.53 -11.06 7.68
C ASN A 181 11.18 -11.74 7.96
N GLY A 182 10.06 -11.15 7.51
CA GLY A 182 8.70 -11.61 7.81
C GLY A 182 8.53 -13.10 7.57
N GLU A 183 8.98 -13.58 6.42
CA GLU A 183 9.02 -14.99 6.07
C GLU A 183 10.06 -15.24 4.96
N ILE A 184 10.04 -16.43 4.35
CA ILE A 184 11.01 -16.82 3.32
C ILE A 184 10.87 -16.00 2.03
N GLU A 185 9.67 -15.52 1.72
CA GLU A 185 9.39 -14.71 0.53
C GLU A 185 9.45 -13.20 0.84
N ILE A 186 10.57 -12.52 0.52
CA ILE A 186 10.60 -11.04 0.55
C ILE A 186 9.62 -10.50 -0.50
N ILE A 187 9.80 -10.93 -1.75
CA ILE A 187 8.88 -10.67 -2.85
C ILE A 187 8.32 -12.02 -3.31
N SER A 188 7.00 -12.15 -3.25
CA SER A 188 6.29 -13.30 -3.78
C SER A 188 5.62 -12.94 -5.11
N ASN A 189 6.26 -13.34 -6.20
CA ASN A 189 5.74 -13.11 -7.56
C ASN A 189 4.82 -14.28 -7.96
N LYS A 190 3.51 -14.01 -8.06
CA LYS A 190 2.46 -14.99 -8.39
C LYS A 190 1.65 -14.54 -9.61
N SER A 191 2.33 -14.01 -10.62
CA SER A 191 1.74 -13.64 -11.92
C SER A 191 2.81 -13.57 -13.01
N CYS A 192 2.40 -13.31 -14.25
CA CYS A 192 3.27 -13.22 -15.42
C CYS A 192 3.62 -11.76 -15.80
N GLY A 193 4.68 -11.60 -16.60
CA GLY A 193 5.05 -10.33 -17.24
C GLY A 193 5.66 -9.25 -16.33
N ASN A 194 5.94 -9.55 -15.06
CA ASN A 194 6.52 -8.58 -14.13
C ASN A 194 7.99 -8.26 -14.44
N ASN A 195 8.42 -7.03 -14.13
CA ASN A 195 9.81 -6.57 -14.26
C ASN A 195 10.38 -6.10 -12.91
#